data_AF-A0A935RQ36-F1
#
_entry.id   AF-A0A935RQ36-F1
#
_cell.length_a   1.000
_cell.length_b   1.000
_cell.length_c   1.000
_cell.angle_alpha   90.00
_cell.angle_beta   90.00
_cell.angle_gamma   90.00
#
_symmetry.space_group_name_H-M   'P 1'
#
loop_
_entity.id
_entity.type
_entity.pdbx_description
1 polymer ?
#
loop_
_entity_poly.entity_id
_entity_poly.type
_entity_poly.pdbx_seq_one_letter_code
_entity_poly.pdbx_strand_id
1 'polypeptide(L)'
;MTEPYADLPDFQQNCIIYGDEGWRGIKGFFEWLETKKYKLHVRVFLAKYRGYTRCPDCDGQRLRQEARDVKIGGRSLPDIVEMSISVAHEFFGQLVLDNERAQIADKLLTEIRRRINFLVEVGLDYLTLNRLAATLSGGEAQRIQLATNLGSLLVGTLYVLDEPSIGLHPRDNSRLIRILENLRDIGNTVIVVEHDEETMRSADHVIDIGPHAGEHGGELVFEGDFKHLLKSKASLTAKYLRGEAEIKVPQNRRPVTKRKIEITGAREHNLKDVSVTIPLDMLVCVTGVSGSGKSTLIHDVLYAGLKKQRGEWNAHVGFFKEITGGDLIDDIVLVDQSPIGRTPRSNPVTYIKAYDAIREVFAATNTAKSKGYNASHFSFNVPGGRCDICQGSGTVTIEMQFLADVELTCEDCRWMRFKQEVLDVKFKGKNIHEVLQLTIREAILFFKDTAKLTSKLKVLEAVGLGYLRLGQSATTLSGGEAQRVKLASHLAQKTSSQTLFIFDEPTTGLHFDDINKLLTAFRALIDNGGSLLVIEHNMDVIKTADHVIDLGPEGGIGGGEIIATGTPEEVAEVKDSFTGQFLKAMLQ
;
A
#
# COMPACT_ATOMS: atom_id res chain seq x y z
N MET A 1 31.85 -23.66 -10.68
CA MET A 1 30.87 -24.62 -11.24
C MET A 1 30.41 -24.02 -12.56
N THR A 2 30.49 -24.78 -13.65
CA THR A 2 30.13 -24.32 -15.02
C THR A 2 28.72 -24.74 -15.43
N GLU A 3 28.06 -25.56 -14.61
CA GLU A 3 26.68 -26.04 -14.83
C GLU A 3 25.77 -25.55 -13.69
N PRO A 4 24.53 -25.08 -13.99
CA PRO A 4 23.53 -24.76 -12.98
C PRO A 4 23.19 -25.97 -12.10
N TYR A 5 22.86 -25.73 -10.82
CA TYR A 5 22.54 -26.80 -9.86
C TYR A 5 21.44 -27.75 -10.34
N ALA A 6 20.42 -27.21 -11.03
CA ALA A 6 19.29 -27.97 -11.54
C ALA A 6 19.67 -28.96 -12.65
N ASP A 7 20.77 -28.69 -13.36
CA ASP A 7 21.25 -29.52 -14.47
C ASP A 7 22.28 -30.57 -14.02
N LEU A 8 22.69 -30.51 -12.74
CA LEU A 8 23.59 -31.51 -12.16
C LEU A 8 22.87 -32.86 -12.04
N PRO A 9 23.55 -33.99 -12.31
CA PRO A 9 23.00 -35.31 -12.01
C PRO A 9 22.60 -35.47 -10.54
N ASP A 10 21.52 -36.22 -10.26
CA ASP A 10 20.95 -36.42 -8.92
C ASP A 10 22.00 -36.80 -7.85
N PHE A 11 23.02 -37.59 -8.22
CA PHE A 11 24.08 -37.99 -7.29
C PHE A 11 24.94 -36.80 -6.84
N GLN A 12 25.22 -35.84 -7.72
CA GLN A 12 25.98 -34.63 -7.40
C GLN A 12 25.13 -33.66 -6.57
N GLN A 13 23.85 -33.50 -6.93
CA GLN A 13 22.90 -32.72 -6.12
C GLN A 13 22.80 -33.28 -4.70
N ASN A 14 22.67 -34.61 -4.56
CA ASN A 14 22.62 -35.30 -3.28
C ASN A 14 23.93 -35.17 -2.50
N CYS A 15 25.08 -35.31 -3.15
CA CYS A 15 26.39 -35.07 -2.53
C CYS A 15 26.48 -33.64 -1.98
N ILE A 16 25.97 -32.64 -2.71
CA ILE A 16 25.94 -31.24 -2.26
C ILE A 16 25.07 -31.05 -1.01
N ILE A 17 23.87 -31.64 -1.01
CA ILE A 17 22.90 -31.44 0.07
C ILE A 17 23.26 -32.25 1.31
N TYR A 18 23.55 -33.54 1.13
CA TYR A 18 23.72 -34.50 2.23
C TYR A 18 25.19 -34.78 2.57
N GLY A 19 26.11 -34.43 1.68
CA GLY A 19 27.53 -34.71 1.85
C GLY A 19 27.98 -36.02 1.23
N ASP A 20 29.26 -36.33 1.42
CA ASP A 20 29.93 -37.58 1.05
C ASP A 20 31.05 -37.87 2.05
N GLU A 21 31.86 -38.90 1.83
CA GLU A 21 32.99 -39.28 2.69
C GLU A 21 33.95 -38.10 2.92
N GLY A 22 33.88 -37.50 4.11
CA GLY A 22 34.73 -36.39 4.55
C GLY A 22 34.09 -35.00 4.49
N TRP A 23 32.94 -34.83 3.84
CA TRP A 23 32.21 -33.55 3.80
C TRP A 23 30.75 -33.75 4.20
N ARG A 24 30.29 -33.02 5.22
CA ARG A 24 28.95 -33.20 5.82
C ARG A 24 27.79 -32.60 5.01
N GLY A 25 28.07 -32.06 3.82
CA GLY A 25 27.09 -31.39 2.98
C GLY A 25 26.49 -30.13 3.60
N ILE A 26 25.55 -29.52 2.89
CA ILE A 26 24.81 -28.35 3.35
C ILE A 26 23.95 -28.70 4.59
N LYS A 27 23.28 -29.85 4.58
CA LYS A 27 22.40 -30.26 5.69
C LYS A 27 23.17 -30.48 6.98
N GLY A 28 24.32 -31.17 6.93
CA GLY A 28 25.17 -31.39 8.10
C GLY A 28 25.80 -30.10 8.65
N PHE A 29 26.05 -29.10 7.80
CA PHE A 29 26.44 -27.75 8.25
C PHE A 29 25.32 -27.06 9.05
N PHE A 30 24.08 -27.12 8.57
CA PHE A 30 22.94 -26.55 9.28
C PHE A 30 22.60 -27.32 10.57
N GLU A 31 22.69 -28.65 10.57
CA GLU A 31 22.55 -29.47 11.78
C GLU A 31 23.60 -29.09 12.84
N TRP A 32 24.87 -28.89 12.43
CA TRP A 32 25.90 -28.38 13.32
C TRP A 32 25.61 -26.97 13.84
N LEU A 33 25.12 -26.06 12.99
CA LEU A 33 24.70 -24.72 13.41
C LEU A 33 23.54 -24.77 14.42
N GLU A 34 22.59 -25.68 14.27
CA GLU A 34 21.47 -25.84 15.20
C GLU A 34 21.95 -26.18 16.62
N THR A 35 23.03 -26.97 16.77
CA THR A 35 23.64 -27.24 18.10
C THR A 35 24.16 -25.97 18.80
N LYS A 36 24.40 -24.90 18.04
CA LYS A 36 24.91 -23.61 18.53
C LYS A 36 23.84 -22.53 18.64
N LYS A 37 22.55 -22.90 18.59
CA LYS A 37 21.39 -21.98 18.66
C LYS A 37 21.36 -21.10 19.92
N TYR A 38 22.09 -21.45 20.99
CA TYR A 38 22.22 -20.58 22.16
C TYR A 38 22.92 -19.24 21.86
N LYS A 39 23.75 -19.16 20.81
CA LYS A 39 24.42 -17.91 20.39
C LYS A 39 23.49 -17.04 19.54
N LEU A 40 23.35 -15.76 19.88
CA LEU A 40 22.47 -14.81 19.18
C LEU A 40 22.79 -14.70 17.67
N HIS A 41 24.06 -14.51 17.30
CA HIS A 41 24.46 -14.37 15.88
C HIS A 41 24.17 -15.65 15.06
N VAL A 42 24.24 -16.84 15.67
CA VAL A 42 23.86 -18.10 15.02
C VAL A 42 22.35 -18.15 14.77
N ARG A 43 21.53 -17.70 15.72
CA ARG A 43 20.07 -17.60 15.52
C ARG A 43 19.72 -16.65 14.38
N VAL A 44 20.37 -15.47 14.34
CA VAL A 44 20.17 -14.49 13.27
C VAL A 44 20.59 -15.06 11.91
N PHE A 45 21.70 -15.80 11.85
CA PHE A 45 22.13 -16.46 10.63
C PHE A 45 21.14 -17.54 10.18
N LEU A 46 20.74 -18.45 11.07
CA LEU A 46 19.78 -19.53 10.79
C LEU A 46 18.42 -18.99 10.33
N ALA A 47 17.96 -17.87 10.87
CA ALA A 47 16.69 -17.25 10.48
C ALA A 47 16.65 -16.89 8.99
N LYS A 48 17.79 -16.60 8.35
CA LYS A 48 17.87 -16.27 6.91
C LYS A 48 17.60 -17.47 5.99
N TYR A 49 17.76 -18.69 6.51
CA TYR A 49 17.63 -19.94 5.75
C TYR A 49 16.44 -20.78 6.21
N ARG A 50 15.60 -20.25 7.10
CA ARG A 50 14.37 -20.90 7.56
C ARG A 50 13.18 -20.27 6.85
N GLY A 51 12.31 -21.12 6.32
CA GLY A 51 10.99 -20.74 5.84
C GLY A 51 9.90 -21.33 6.74
N TYR A 52 8.68 -20.87 6.53
CA TYR A 52 7.51 -21.57 7.03
C TYR A 52 7.26 -22.80 6.15
N THR A 53 6.98 -23.94 6.77
CA THR A 53 6.58 -25.17 6.08
C THR A 53 5.31 -25.72 6.72
N ARG A 54 4.61 -26.60 6.00
CA ARG A 54 3.45 -27.30 6.56
C ARG A 54 3.91 -28.18 7.72
N CYS A 55 3.16 -28.14 8.81
CA CYS A 55 3.42 -29.01 9.96
C CYS A 55 3.14 -30.46 9.55
N PRO A 56 4.06 -31.41 9.74
CA PRO A 56 3.87 -32.80 9.30
C PRO A 56 2.73 -33.52 10.02
N ASP A 57 2.39 -33.12 11.25
CA ASP A 57 1.35 -33.79 12.06
C ASP A 57 -0.07 -33.39 11.62
N CYS A 58 -0.26 -32.10 11.34
CA CYS A 58 -1.57 -31.54 10.99
C CYS A 58 -1.71 -31.12 9.53
N ASP A 59 -0.65 -31.24 8.72
CA ASP A 59 -0.53 -30.71 7.35
C ASP A 59 -0.98 -29.24 7.20
N GLY A 60 -0.79 -28.44 8.26
CA GLY A 60 -1.22 -27.03 8.28
C GLY A 60 -2.68 -26.80 8.69
N GLN A 61 -3.45 -27.83 9.02
CA GLN A 61 -4.85 -27.73 9.48
C GLN A 61 -4.98 -27.26 10.93
N ARG A 62 -3.87 -27.13 11.67
CA ARG A 62 -3.75 -26.54 13.03
C ARG A 62 -4.50 -27.25 14.16
N LEU A 63 -5.25 -28.31 13.86
CA LEU A 63 -6.04 -29.08 14.82
C LEU A 63 -5.46 -30.48 15.03
N ARG A 64 -5.70 -31.04 16.23
CA ARG A 64 -5.39 -32.45 16.53
C ARG A 64 -6.31 -33.40 15.76
N GLN A 65 -5.88 -34.65 15.58
CA GLN A 65 -6.61 -35.65 14.80
C GLN A 65 -8.08 -35.80 15.24
N GLU A 66 -8.32 -35.87 16.55
CA GLU A 66 -9.66 -36.10 17.10
C GLU A 66 -10.64 -34.99 16.73
N ALA A 67 -10.16 -33.75 16.61
CA ALA A 67 -10.98 -32.61 16.17
C ALA A 67 -11.21 -32.61 14.65
N ARG A 68 -10.28 -33.17 13.86
CA ARG A 68 -10.40 -33.29 12.40
C ARG A 68 -11.34 -34.42 11.98
N ASP A 69 -11.50 -35.43 12.82
CA ASP A 69 -12.40 -36.56 12.55
C ASP A 69 -13.90 -36.18 12.70
N VAL A 70 -14.20 -35.05 13.35
CA VAL A 70 -15.57 -34.51 13.47
C VAL A 70 -16.00 -33.87 12.15
N LYS A 71 -17.13 -34.35 11.59
CA LYS A 71 -17.65 -33.92 10.29
C LYS A 71 -19.08 -33.40 10.37
N ILE A 72 -19.36 -32.37 9.58
CA ILE A 72 -20.70 -31.82 9.32
C ILE A 72 -20.91 -31.82 7.81
N GLY A 73 -22.01 -32.38 7.32
CA GLY A 73 -22.26 -32.48 5.87
C GLY A 73 -21.16 -33.23 5.11
N GLY A 74 -20.50 -34.19 5.77
CA GLY A 74 -19.37 -34.94 5.19
C GLY A 74 -18.02 -34.21 5.17
N ARG A 75 -17.94 -32.97 5.66
CA ARG A 75 -16.72 -32.13 5.69
C ARG A 75 -16.23 -31.91 7.11
N SER A 76 -14.91 -31.94 7.33
CA SER A 76 -14.31 -31.59 8.62
C SER A 76 -14.23 -30.07 8.81
N LEU A 77 -13.99 -29.61 10.05
CA LEU A 77 -13.81 -28.18 10.30
C LEU A 77 -12.66 -27.55 9.47
N PRO A 78 -11.46 -28.17 9.37
CA PRO A 78 -10.41 -27.70 8.46
C PRO A 78 -10.88 -27.56 7.01
N ASP A 79 -11.61 -28.56 6.49
CA ASP A 79 -12.12 -28.52 5.11
C ASP A 79 -13.06 -27.32 4.91
N ILE A 80 -13.92 -27.05 5.89
CA ILE A 80 -14.88 -25.94 5.83
C ILE A 80 -14.15 -24.58 5.86
N VAL A 81 -13.15 -24.41 6.73
CA VAL A 81 -12.46 -23.12 6.84
C VAL A 81 -11.49 -22.85 5.68
N GLU A 82 -11.08 -23.88 4.95
CA GLU A 82 -10.29 -23.74 3.72
C GLU A 82 -11.14 -23.38 2.49
N MET A 83 -12.46 -23.54 2.55
CA MET A 83 -13.36 -23.07 1.49
C MET A 83 -13.27 -21.55 1.34
N SER A 84 -13.41 -21.07 0.10
CA SER A 84 -13.74 -19.67 -0.12
C SER A 84 -15.10 -19.36 0.49
N ILE A 85 -15.32 -18.10 0.85
CA ILE A 85 -16.58 -17.63 1.42
C ILE A 85 -17.76 -17.91 0.47
N SER A 86 -17.56 -17.81 -0.85
CA SER A 86 -18.55 -18.22 -1.86
C SER A 86 -18.94 -19.71 -1.76
N VAL A 87 -17.96 -20.60 -1.66
CA VAL A 87 -18.19 -22.05 -1.53
C VAL A 87 -18.80 -22.38 -0.17
N ALA A 88 -18.37 -21.70 0.89
CA ALA A 88 -18.95 -21.85 2.22
C ALA A 88 -20.42 -21.38 2.25
N HIS A 89 -20.74 -20.30 1.55
CA HIS A 89 -22.11 -19.80 1.41
C HIS A 89 -23.02 -20.84 0.76
N GLU A 90 -22.59 -21.44 -0.34
CA GLU A 90 -23.32 -22.53 -1.00
C GLU A 90 -23.45 -23.76 -0.08
N PHE A 91 -22.34 -24.19 0.54
CA PHE A 91 -22.30 -25.33 1.44
C PHE A 91 -23.30 -25.21 2.59
N PHE A 92 -23.30 -24.09 3.32
CA PHE A 92 -24.24 -23.87 4.41
C PHE A 92 -25.68 -23.64 3.92
N GLY A 93 -25.87 -23.11 2.71
CA GLY A 93 -27.19 -22.96 2.09
C GLY A 93 -27.83 -24.31 1.74
N GLN A 94 -27.04 -25.26 1.27
CA GLN A 94 -27.50 -26.61 0.89
C GLN A 94 -27.40 -27.65 2.02
N LEU A 95 -26.82 -27.28 3.17
CA LEU A 95 -26.64 -28.20 4.30
C LEU A 95 -27.99 -28.67 4.85
N VAL A 96 -28.27 -29.96 4.65
CA VAL A 96 -29.43 -30.65 5.23
C VAL A 96 -28.97 -31.43 6.46
N LEU A 97 -29.63 -31.17 7.59
CA LEU A 97 -29.46 -31.93 8.84
C LEU A 97 -30.73 -32.75 9.11
N ASP A 98 -30.58 -33.83 9.86
CA ASP A 98 -31.68 -34.61 10.42
C ASP A 98 -32.51 -33.78 11.42
N ASN A 99 -33.81 -34.07 11.53
CA ASN A 99 -34.79 -33.23 12.22
C ASN A 99 -34.38 -32.82 13.66
N GLU A 100 -33.76 -33.72 14.41
CA GLU A 100 -33.33 -33.45 15.79
C GLU A 100 -32.13 -32.50 15.84
N ARG A 101 -31.11 -32.70 15.00
CA ARG A 101 -29.95 -31.81 14.92
C ARG A 101 -30.30 -30.47 14.29
N ALA A 102 -31.20 -30.46 13.31
CA ALA A 102 -31.70 -29.24 12.68
C ALA A 102 -32.33 -28.30 13.72
N GLN A 103 -33.14 -28.81 14.65
CA GLN A 103 -33.73 -28.01 15.71
C GLN A 103 -32.70 -27.40 16.66
N ILE A 104 -31.66 -28.15 17.03
CA ILE A 104 -30.58 -27.66 17.89
C ILE A 104 -29.74 -26.59 17.16
N ALA A 105 -29.45 -26.82 15.88
CA ALA A 105 -28.53 -26.00 15.10
C ALA A 105 -29.20 -24.80 14.42
N ASP A 106 -30.54 -24.71 14.38
CA ASP A 106 -31.29 -23.72 13.59
C ASP A 106 -30.82 -22.28 13.80
N LYS A 107 -30.73 -21.84 15.07
CA LYS A 107 -30.25 -20.49 15.41
C LYS A 107 -28.78 -20.26 15.02
N LEU A 108 -27.94 -21.29 15.16
CA LEU A 108 -26.52 -21.22 14.81
C LEU A 108 -26.33 -21.15 13.29
N LEU A 109 -27.03 -21.99 12.54
CA LEU A 109 -26.99 -22.01 11.08
C LEU A 109 -27.53 -20.71 10.49
N THR A 110 -28.61 -20.16 11.08
CA THR A 110 -29.14 -18.85 10.68
C THR A 110 -28.08 -17.77 10.85
N GLU A 111 -27.38 -17.73 11.98
CA GLU A 111 -26.34 -16.74 12.22
C GLU A 111 -25.09 -16.95 11.33
N ILE A 112 -24.67 -18.20 11.09
CA ILE A 112 -23.56 -18.52 10.19
C ILE A 112 -23.88 -18.08 8.77
N ARG A 113 -25.04 -18.48 8.24
CA ARG A 113 -25.50 -18.11 6.88
C ARG A 113 -25.55 -16.60 6.73
N ARG A 114 -26.10 -15.90 7.74
CA ARG A 114 -26.20 -14.44 7.76
C ARG A 114 -24.82 -13.76 7.72
N ARG A 115 -23.87 -14.19 8.57
CA ARG A 115 -22.51 -13.63 8.58
C ARG A 115 -21.73 -13.89 7.30
N ILE A 116 -21.85 -15.09 6.75
CA ILE A 116 -21.24 -15.43 5.46
C ILE A 116 -21.84 -14.58 4.34
N ASN A 117 -23.17 -14.39 4.33
CA ASN A 117 -23.83 -13.53 3.35
C ASN A 117 -23.32 -12.08 3.42
N PHE A 118 -23.13 -11.51 4.61
CA PHE A 118 -22.54 -10.16 4.72
C PHE A 118 -21.14 -10.08 4.11
N LEU A 119 -20.31 -11.12 4.29
CA LEU A 119 -18.98 -11.17 3.66
C LEU A 119 -19.08 -11.24 2.12
N VAL A 120 -20.09 -11.94 1.58
CA VAL A 120 -20.36 -11.98 0.13
C VAL A 120 -20.84 -10.62 -0.37
N GLU A 121 -21.74 -9.96 0.37
CA GLU A 121 -22.29 -8.64 -0.01
C GLU A 121 -21.19 -7.57 -0.07
N VAL A 122 -20.22 -7.58 0.85
CA VAL A 122 -19.07 -6.67 0.82
C VAL A 122 -18.00 -7.08 -0.22
N GLY A 123 -18.25 -8.11 -1.04
CA GLY A 123 -17.35 -8.52 -2.12
C GLY A 123 -16.08 -9.23 -1.65
N LEU A 124 -16.13 -9.94 -0.52
CA LEU A 124 -15.01 -10.74 0.01
C LEU A 124 -15.21 -12.25 -0.21
N ASP A 125 -16.10 -12.63 -1.12
CA ASP A 125 -16.49 -14.02 -1.38
C ASP A 125 -15.33 -14.90 -1.88
N TYR A 126 -14.28 -14.29 -2.41
CA TYR A 126 -13.07 -14.96 -2.88
C TYR A 126 -12.10 -15.38 -1.75
N LEU A 127 -12.19 -14.77 -0.57
CA LEU A 127 -11.31 -15.10 0.55
C LEU A 127 -11.72 -16.41 1.21
N THR A 128 -10.76 -17.11 1.81
CA THR A 128 -11.03 -18.29 2.64
C THR A 128 -11.24 -17.89 4.10
N LEU A 129 -12.04 -18.66 4.84
CA LEU A 129 -12.29 -18.40 6.26
C LEU A 129 -11.01 -18.56 7.12
N ASN A 130 -10.02 -19.32 6.64
CA ASN A 130 -8.72 -19.53 7.29
C ASN A 130 -7.62 -18.54 6.82
N ARG A 131 -7.98 -17.53 6.01
CA ARG A 131 -7.02 -16.48 5.59
C ARG A 131 -6.47 -15.77 6.83
N LEU A 132 -5.14 -15.60 6.87
CA LEU A 132 -4.48 -14.91 7.97
C LEU A 132 -4.84 -13.42 7.94
N ALA A 133 -5.28 -12.86 9.06
CA ALA A 133 -5.63 -11.44 9.15
C ALA A 133 -4.47 -10.51 8.76
N ALA A 134 -3.22 -10.90 9.06
CA ALA A 134 -2.03 -10.14 8.73
C ALA A 134 -1.69 -10.10 7.22
N THR A 135 -2.34 -10.92 6.39
CA THR A 135 -2.14 -10.97 4.93
C THR A 135 -3.31 -10.39 4.15
N LEU A 136 -4.22 -9.70 4.84
CA LEU A 136 -5.28 -8.90 4.25
C LEU A 136 -4.74 -7.52 3.90
N SER A 137 -5.19 -6.98 2.77
CA SER A 137 -5.05 -5.57 2.43
C SER A 137 -5.85 -4.68 3.39
N GLY A 138 -5.55 -3.38 3.41
CA GLY A 138 -6.29 -2.40 4.21
C GLY A 138 -7.79 -2.40 3.88
N GLY A 139 -8.13 -2.37 2.59
CA GLY A 139 -9.52 -2.42 2.12
C GLY A 139 -10.24 -3.72 2.47
N GLU A 140 -9.57 -4.88 2.38
CA GLU A 140 -10.15 -6.15 2.82
C GLU A 140 -10.43 -6.15 4.33
N ALA A 141 -9.49 -5.70 5.15
CA ALA A 141 -9.66 -5.61 6.60
C ALA A 141 -10.83 -4.67 6.98
N GLN A 142 -10.92 -3.52 6.31
CA GLN A 142 -12.01 -2.55 6.49
C GLN A 142 -13.37 -3.15 6.10
N ARG A 143 -13.47 -3.87 4.97
CA ARG A 143 -14.70 -4.53 4.55
C ARG A 143 -15.12 -5.68 5.47
N ILE A 144 -14.17 -6.42 6.07
CA ILE A 144 -14.48 -7.39 7.13
C ILE A 144 -15.07 -6.69 8.35
N GLN A 145 -14.52 -5.54 8.74
CA GLN A 145 -15.07 -4.75 9.85
C GLN A 145 -16.47 -4.24 9.54
N LEU A 146 -16.73 -3.80 8.30
CA LEU A 146 -18.05 -3.41 7.83
C LEU A 146 -19.06 -4.57 7.91
N ALA A 147 -18.71 -5.75 7.41
CA ALA A 147 -19.53 -6.95 7.52
C ALA A 147 -19.80 -7.35 8.97
N THR A 148 -18.81 -7.18 9.85
CA THR A 148 -18.95 -7.43 11.30
C THR A 148 -19.96 -6.47 11.94
N ASN A 149 -19.93 -5.20 11.54
CA ASN A 149 -20.86 -4.16 12.00
C ASN A 149 -22.29 -4.35 11.48
N LEU A 150 -22.46 -4.79 10.22
CA LEU A 150 -23.76 -5.20 9.70
C LEU A 150 -24.37 -6.34 10.54
N GLY A 151 -23.52 -7.28 10.99
CA GLY A 151 -23.94 -8.40 11.83
C GLY A 151 -24.40 -8.03 13.24
N SER A 152 -23.94 -6.92 13.80
CA SER A 152 -24.28 -6.51 15.17
C SER A 152 -25.64 -5.84 15.31
N LEU A 153 -26.34 -5.52 14.20
CA LEU A 153 -27.69 -4.93 14.18
C LEU A 153 -27.85 -3.71 15.11
N LEU A 154 -26.79 -2.89 15.23
CA LEU A 154 -26.86 -1.68 16.04
C LEU A 154 -27.78 -0.65 15.36
N VAL A 155 -28.56 0.06 16.17
CA VAL A 155 -29.48 1.15 15.75
C VAL A 155 -29.10 2.41 16.52
N GLY A 156 -29.23 3.58 15.91
CA GLY A 156 -28.87 4.86 16.52
C GLY A 156 -27.36 5.06 16.66
N THR A 157 -26.56 4.35 15.86
CA THR A 157 -25.10 4.47 15.85
C THR A 157 -24.66 5.45 14.76
N LEU A 158 -23.64 6.25 15.06
CA LEU A 158 -22.93 7.06 14.07
C LEU A 158 -21.73 6.26 13.55
N TYR A 159 -21.81 5.81 12.31
CA TYR A 159 -20.70 5.21 11.60
C TYR A 159 -19.91 6.28 10.87
N VAL A 160 -18.61 6.36 11.14
CA VAL A 160 -17.68 7.23 10.39
C VAL A 160 -16.71 6.31 9.65
N LEU A 161 -16.80 6.32 8.32
CA LEU A 161 -15.98 5.50 7.44
C LEU A 161 -15.01 6.38 6.65
N ASP A 162 -13.77 5.93 6.59
CA ASP A 162 -12.69 6.59 5.87
C ASP A 162 -12.41 5.81 4.57
N GLU A 163 -12.88 6.32 3.43
CA GLU A 163 -12.68 5.78 2.08
C GLU A 163 -12.92 4.27 1.93
N PRO A 164 -14.15 3.78 2.16
CA PRO A 164 -14.44 2.34 2.07
C PRO A 164 -14.29 1.77 0.66
N SER A 165 -14.19 2.59 -0.39
CA SER A 165 -13.95 2.15 -1.77
C SER A 165 -12.48 1.79 -2.07
N ILE A 166 -11.55 1.96 -1.10
CA ILE A 166 -10.12 1.63 -1.27
C ILE A 166 -9.91 0.16 -1.71
N GLY A 167 -9.08 -0.01 -2.74
CA GLY A 167 -8.72 -1.30 -3.33
C GLY A 167 -9.91 -2.08 -3.91
N LEU A 168 -11.03 -1.40 -4.15
CA LEU A 168 -12.23 -1.96 -4.75
C LEU A 168 -12.26 -1.64 -6.24
N HIS A 169 -12.58 -2.64 -7.06
CA HIS A 169 -12.78 -2.41 -8.48
C HIS A 169 -14.11 -1.67 -8.72
N PRO A 170 -14.21 -0.74 -9.69
CA PRO A 170 -15.43 0.05 -9.94
C PRO A 170 -16.72 -0.79 -10.07
N ARG A 171 -16.61 -1.99 -10.64
CA ARG A 171 -17.70 -3.00 -10.70
C ARG A 171 -18.38 -3.24 -9.35
N ASP A 172 -17.60 -3.36 -8.28
CA ASP A 172 -18.07 -3.81 -6.97
C ASP A 172 -18.51 -2.63 -6.08
N ASN A 173 -18.26 -1.39 -6.51
CA ASN A 173 -18.59 -0.18 -5.76
C ASN A 173 -20.09 0.00 -5.52
N SER A 174 -20.92 -0.31 -6.52
CA SER A 174 -22.38 -0.34 -6.38
C SER A 174 -22.88 -1.27 -5.27
N ARG A 175 -22.15 -2.35 -4.94
CA ARG A 175 -22.50 -3.25 -3.82
C ARG A 175 -22.20 -2.59 -2.48
N LEU A 176 -21.04 -1.93 -2.37
CA LEU A 176 -20.66 -1.17 -1.19
C LEU A 176 -21.67 -0.06 -0.89
N ILE A 177 -22.08 0.70 -1.90
CA ILE A 177 -23.08 1.78 -1.74
C ILE A 177 -24.38 1.21 -1.15
N ARG A 178 -24.90 0.09 -1.67
CA ARG A 178 -26.11 -0.56 -1.13
C ARG A 178 -25.96 -0.99 0.33
N ILE A 179 -24.76 -1.42 0.73
CA ILE A 179 -24.48 -1.77 2.13
C ILE A 179 -24.54 -0.53 3.03
N LEU A 180 -23.99 0.59 2.58
CA LEU A 180 -24.03 1.86 3.30
C LEU A 180 -25.48 2.37 3.42
N GLU A 181 -26.28 2.25 2.36
CA GLU A 181 -27.72 2.55 2.36
C GLU A 181 -28.46 1.65 3.35
N ASN A 182 -28.19 0.34 3.37
CA ASN A 182 -28.80 -0.58 4.33
C ASN A 182 -28.45 -0.22 5.78
N LEU A 183 -27.18 0.14 6.06
CA LEU A 183 -26.77 0.59 7.39
C LEU A 183 -27.55 1.84 7.82
N ARG A 184 -27.71 2.81 6.93
CA ARG A 184 -28.52 4.01 7.14
C ARG A 184 -29.99 3.63 7.42
N ASP A 185 -30.58 2.80 6.58
CA ASP A 185 -32.01 2.46 6.61
C ASP A 185 -32.43 1.64 7.85
N ILE A 186 -31.48 0.95 8.48
CA ILE A 186 -31.66 0.30 9.80
C ILE A 186 -31.89 1.33 10.93
N GLY A 187 -31.61 2.61 10.69
CA GLY A 187 -31.78 3.71 11.64
C GLY A 187 -30.44 4.21 12.21
N ASN A 188 -29.38 4.15 11.41
CA ASN A 188 -28.07 4.69 11.76
C ASN A 188 -27.74 5.93 10.93
N THR A 189 -26.76 6.71 11.39
CA THR A 189 -26.16 7.78 10.60
C THR A 189 -24.83 7.29 10.06
N VAL A 190 -24.61 7.45 8.75
CA VAL A 190 -23.39 7.02 8.07
C VAL A 190 -22.71 8.26 7.49
N ILE A 191 -21.53 8.59 8.01
CA ILE A 191 -20.64 9.62 7.46
C ILE A 191 -19.51 8.90 6.75
N VAL A 192 -19.32 9.22 5.47
CA VAL A 192 -18.29 8.63 4.63
C VAL A 192 -17.38 9.73 4.11
N VAL A 193 -16.08 9.61 4.36
CA VAL A 193 -15.06 10.40 3.68
C VAL A 193 -14.74 9.66 2.38
N GLU A 194 -14.98 10.27 1.23
CA GLU A 194 -14.81 9.64 -0.08
C GLU A 194 -14.37 10.61 -1.17
N HIS A 195 -13.78 10.02 -2.21
CA HIS A 195 -13.39 10.72 -3.43
C HIS A 195 -14.04 10.11 -4.68
N ASP A 196 -14.74 8.97 -4.55
CA ASP A 196 -15.45 8.31 -5.63
C ASP A 196 -16.74 9.04 -6.06
N GLU A 197 -16.93 9.21 -7.37
CA GLU A 197 -18.08 9.91 -7.95
C GLU A 197 -19.41 9.17 -7.70
N GLU A 198 -19.44 7.84 -7.84
CA GLU A 198 -20.67 7.06 -7.70
C GLU A 198 -21.21 7.11 -6.27
N THR A 199 -20.30 7.11 -5.29
CA THR A 199 -20.62 7.27 -3.88
C THR A 199 -21.13 8.68 -3.59
N MET A 200 -20.46 9.73 -4.09
CA MET A 200 -20.93 11.12 -3.95
C MET A 200 -22.32 11.32 -4.56
N ARG A 201 -22.58 10.70 -5.71
CA ARG A 201 -23.86 10.79 -6.43
C ARG A 201 -25.00 10.10 -5.67
N SER A 202 -24.69 9.05 -4.92
CA SER A 202 -25.66 8.28 -4.14
C SER A 202 -25.88 8.82 -2.72
N ALA A 203 -25.06 9.78 -2.28
CA ALA A 203 -25.17 10.38 -0.97
C ALA A 203 -26.44 11.23 -0.81
N ASP A 204 -27.11 11.12 0.33
CA ASP A 204 -28.26 11.95 0.69
C ASP A 204 -27.86 13.42 0.92
N HIS A 205 -26.66 13.61 1.48
CA HIS A 205 -26.09 14.91 1.84
C HIS A 205 -24.59 14.88 1.62
N VAL A 206 -24.05 15.91 0.99
CA VAL A 206 -22.64 16.06 0.65
C VAL A 206 -22.08 17.30 1.35
N ILE A 207 -20.93 17.12 1.99
CA ILE A 207 -20.15 18.15 2.65
C ILE A 207 -18.81 18.22 1.91
N ASP A 208 -18.53 19.35 1.25
CA ASP A 208 -17.26 19.58 0.56
C ASP A 208 -16.37 20.48 1.43
N ILE A 209 -15.19 19.99 1.78
CA ILE A 209 -14.21 20.69 2.62
C ILE A 209 -13.03 21.10 1.74
N GLY A 210 -12.58 22.34 1.87
CA GLY A 210 -11.49 22.85 1.06
C GLY A 210 -11.31 24.35 1.21
N PRO A 211 -11.01 25.10 0.13
CA PRO A 211 -10.67 24.65 -1.23
C PRO A 211 -9.21 24.15 -1.36
N HIS A 212 -8.42 24.27 -0.30
CA HIS A 212 -7.01 23.88 -0.28
C HIS A 212 -6.73 22.83 0.80
N ALA A 213 -5.54 22.24 0.77
CA ALA A 213 -5.07 21.31 1.79
C ALA A 213 -4.30 22.04 2.91
N GLY A 214 -4.20 21.39 4.08
CA GLY A 214 -3.48 21.90 5.24
C GLY A 214 -4.15 23.13 5.87
N GLU A 215 -3.34 24.08 6.33
CA GLU A 215 -3.81 25.27 7.07
C GLU A 215 -4.59 26.29 6.24
N HIS A 216 -4.60 26.14 4.90
CA HIS A 216 -5.43 26.94 4.00
C HIS A 216 -6.72 26.21 3.60
N GLY A 217 -6.96 25.02 4.15
CA GLY A 217 -8.19 24.26 4.02
C GLY A 217 -9.05 24.34 5.27
N GLY A 218 -9.90 23.34 5.46
CA GLY A 218 -10.76 23.24 6.64
C GLY A 218 -11.97 24.18 6.62
N GLU A 219 -12.23 24.84 5.49
CA GLU A 219 -13.45 25.63 5.29
C GLU A 219 -14.53 24.75 4.65
N LEU A 220 -15.78 25.00 5.05
CA LEU A 220 -16.95 24.40 4.42
C LEU A 220 -17.20 25.11 3.08
N VAL A 221 -16.85 24.45 1.98
CA VAL A 221 -16.99 25.00 0.62
C VAL A 221 -18.41 24.82 0.09
N PHE A 222 -19.04 23.69 0.44
CA PHE A 222 -20.41 23.37 0.07
C PHE A 222 -21.04 22.43 1.09
N GLU A 223 -22.35 22.58 1.29
CA GLU A 223 -23.19 21.67 2.05
C GLU A 223 -24.57 21.55 1.39
N GLY A 224 -25.05 20.32 1.16
CA GLY A 224 -26.37 20.04 0.60
C GLY A 224 -26.39 18.78 -0.25
N ASP A 225 -27.40 18.59 -1.09
CA ASP A 225 -27.48 17.42 -1.97
C ASP A 225 -26.52 17.49 -3.17
N PHE A 226 -26.29 16.35 -3.84
CA PHE A 226 -25.42 16.24 -5.01
C PHE A 226 -25.84 17.16 -6.18
N LYS A 227 -27.14 17.38 -6.40
CA LYS A 227 -27.63 18.24 -7.48
C LYS A 227 -27.29 19.70 -7.23
N HIS A 228 -27.27 20.13 -5.97
CA HIS A 228 -26.85 21.46 -5.56
C HIS A 228 -25.32 21.59 -5.57
N LEU A 229 -24.58 20.55 -5.22
CA LEU A 229 -23.11 20.53 -5.33
C LEU A 229 -22.68 20.86 -6.76
N LEU A 230 -23.30 20.22 -7.75
CA LEU A 230 -23.00 20.46 -9.17
C LEU A 230 -23.22 21.91 -9.60
N LYS A 231 -24.02 22.72 -8.88
CA LYS A 231 -24.20 24.15 -9.18
C LYS A 231 -23.16 25.04 -8.51
N SER A 232 -22.40 24.51 -7.55
CA SER A 232 -21.37 25.27 -6.84
C SER A 232 -20.18 25.57 -7.76
N LYS A 233 -19.86 26.87 -7.87
CA LYS A 233 -18.67 27.35 -8.59
C LYS A 233 -17.42 27.39 -7.72
N ALA A 234 -17.61 27.42 -6.40
CA ALA A 234 -16.53 27.48 -5.42
C ALA A 234 -15.88 26.11 -5.20
N SER A 235 -16.68 25.04 -5.28
CA SER A 235 -16.22 23.66 -5.13
C SER A 235 -15.31 23.24 -6.29
N LEU A 236 -14.10 22.79 -5.97
CA LEU A 236 -13.19 22.17 -6.93
C LEU A 236 -13.72 20.80 -7.35
N THR A 237 -14.23 20.02 -6.39
CA THR A 237 -14.91 18.74 -6.58
C THR A 237 -16.01 18.88 -7.64
N ALA A 238 -16.89 19.88 -7.51
CA ALA A 238 -17.96 20.13 -8.47
C ALA A 238 -17.44 20.49 -9.88
N LYS A 239 -16.28 21.12 -10.03
CA LYS A 239 -15.67 21.39 -11.34
C LYS A 239 -15.25 20.10 -12.04
N TYR A 240 -14.68 19.16 -11.29
CA TYR A 240 -14.32 17.83 -11.82
C TYR A 240 -15.57 17.03 -12.19
N LEU A 241 -16.58 17.00 -11.31
CA LEU A 241 -17.85 16.29 -11.56
C LEU A 241 -18.66 16.86 -12.74
N ARG A 242 -18.48 18.15 -13.09
CA ARG A 242 -19.07 18.76 -14.29
C ARG A 242 -18.26 18.55 -15.57
N GLY A 243 -17.03 18.04 -15.46
CA GLY A 243 -16.08 17.97 -16.58
C GLY A 243 -15.47 19.32 -16.97
N GLU A 244 -15.58 20.36 -16.14
CA GLU A 244 -14.89 21.65 -16.39
C GLU A 244 -13.37 21.53 -16.14
N ALA A 245 -13.00 20.68 -15.19
CA ALA A 245 -11.64 20.21 -14.98
C ALA A 245 -11.64 18.69 -15.19
N GLU A 246 -10.68 18.17 -15.94
CA GLU A 246 -10.61 16.74 -16.22
C GLU A 246 -9.15 16.30 -16.36
N ILE A 247 -8.89 15.04 -16.01
CA ILE A 247 -7.66 14.36 -16.38
C ILE A 247 -7.82 13.92 -17.83
N LYS A 248 -7.15 14.63 -18.74
CA LYS A 248 -7.26 14.37 -20.18
C LYS A 248 -6.59 13.08 -20.58
N VAL A 249 -7.26 12.34 -21.48
CA VAL A 249 -6.66 11.21 -22.18
C VAL A 249 -5.48 11.71 -23.04
N PRO A 250 -4.30 11.07 -22.98
CA PRO A 250 -3.17 11.46 -23.82
C PRO A 250 -3.52 11.31 -25.31
N GLN A 251 -3.26 12.34 -26.12
CA GLN A 251 -3.49 12.26 -27.57
C GLN A 251 -2.56 11.26 -28.27
N ASN A 252 -1.36 11.07 -27.74
CA ASN A 252 -0.38 10.11 -28.23
C ASN A 252 0.16 9.33 -27.04
N ARG A 253 0.09 7.99 -27.11
CA ARG A 253 0.72 7.09 -26.15
C ARG A 253 2.16 6.79 -26.57
N ARG A 254 3.02 6.47 -25.61
CA ARG A 254 4.40 6.07 -25.90
C ARG A 254 4.38 4.74 -26.68
N PRO A 255 5.13 4.62 -27.78
CA PRO A 255 5.21 3.35 -28.51
C PRO A 255 5.93 2.32 -27.65
N VAL A 256 5.48 1.07 -27.71
CA VAL A 256 6.13 -0.06 -27.04
C VAL A 256 7.58 -0.16 -27.51
N THR A 257 8.52 -0.12 -26.57
CA THR A 257 9.95 -0.19 -26.86
C THR A 257 10.40 -1.65 -27.02
N LYS A 258 11.65 -1.86 -27.44
CA LYS A 258 12.26 -3.21 -27.45
C LYS A 258 12.63 -3.70 -26.05
N ARG A 259 12.69 -2.80 -25.06
CA ARG A 259 13.07 -3.09 -23.67
C ARG A 259 11.83 -3.60 -22.94
N LYS A 260 11.92 -4.82 -22.41
CA LYS A 260 10.81 -5.48 -21.73
C LYS A 260 11.30 -6.45 -20.67
N ILE A 261 10.48 -6.68 -19.65
CA ILE A 261 10.63 -7.75 -18.67
C ILE A 261 9.58 -8.81 -19.00
N GLU A 262 9.97 -10.08 -19.00
CA GLU A 262 9.05 -11.18 -19.24
C GLU A 262 9.02 -12.09 -18.03
N ILE A 263 7.81 -12.35 -17.53
CA ILE A 263 7.55 -13.33 -16.48
C ILE A 263 6.96 -14.54 -17.18
N THR A 264 7.52 -15.73 -16.92
CA THR A 264 7.00 -16.99 -17.44
C THR A 264 6.56 -17.91 -16.32
N GLY A 265 5.34 -18.44 -16.45
CA GLY A 265 4.79 -19.49 -15.61
C GLY A 265 4.67 -19.14 -14.12
N ALA A 266 4.14 -17.97 -13.80
CA ALA A 266 3.82 -17.56 -12.45
C ALA A 266 2.64 -18.37 -11.88
N ARG A 267 2.85 -19.00 -10.72
CA ARG A 267 1.93 -19.97 -10.10
C ARG A 267 1.72 -19.75 -8.60
N GLU A 268 2.14 -18.58 -8.10
CA GLU A 268 1.95 -18.26 -6.69
C GLU A 268 0.46 -18.00 -6.37
N HIS A 269 0.00 -18.50 -5.23
CA HIS A 269 -1.39 -18.39 -4.78
C HIS A 269 -2.42 -18.84 -5.82
N ASN A 270 -3.21 -17.92 -6.37
CA ASN A 270 -4.26 -18.21 -7.34
C ASN A 270 -3.83 -18.01 -8.79
N LEU A 271 -2.57 -17.63 -9.07
CA LEU A 271 -2.07 -17.45 -10.43
C LEU A 271 -2.03 -18.78 -11.19
N LYS A 272 -2.60 -18.83 -12.39
CA LYS A 272 -2.74 -20.04 -13.21
C LYS A 272 -1.71 -20.10 -14.33
N ASP A 273 -0.45 -20.31 -13.95
CA ASP A 273 0.68 -20.42 -14.89
C ASP A 273 0.84 -19.18 -15.79
N VAL A 274 0.65 -18.00 -15.20
CA VAL A 274 0.60 -16.72 -15.89
C VAL A 274 1.96 -16.38 -16.50
N SER A 275 1.95 -16.08 -17.80
CA SER A 275 3.10 -15.52 -18.49
C SER A 275 2.73 -14.16 -19.06
N VAL A 276 3.53 -13.14 -18.77
CA VAL A 276 3.22 -11.74 -19.12
C VAL A 276 4.48 -10.98 -19.49
N THR A 277 4.33 -10.08 -20.46
CA THR A 277 5.37 -9.15 -20.89
C THR A 277 5.06 -7.76 -20.36
N ILE A 278 6.03 -7.15 -19.70
CA ILE A 278 5.96 -5.79 -19.15
C ILE A 278 6.89 -4.91 -19.99
N PRO A 279 6.37 -4.03 -20.86
CA PRO A 279 7.21 -3.11 -21.61
C PRO A 279 7.82 -2.04 -20.69
N LEU A 280 9.03 -1.59 -21.01
CA LEU A 280 9.78 -0.59 -20.24
C LEU A 280 9.72 0.79 -20.92
N ASP A 281 10.17 1.80 -20.18
CA ASP A 281 10.28 3.21 -20.58
C ASP A 281 8.93 3.92 -20.80
N MET A 282 7.88 3.41 -20.14
CA MET A 282 6.51 3.89 -20.23
C MET A 282 5.72 3.69 -18.93
N LEU A 283 4.48 4.17 -18.90
CA LEU A 283 3.54 3.91 -17.81
C LEU A 283 2.74 2.63 -18.10
N VAL A 284 3.02 1.55 -17.38
CA VAL A 284 2.28 0.30 -17.42
C VAL A 284 1.35 0.22 -16.22
N CYS A 285 0.05 0.01 -16.44
CA CYS A 285 -0.90 -0.24 -15.36
C CYS A 285 -1.27 -1.71 -15.28
N VAL A 286 -1.33 -2.25 -14.07
CA VAL A 286 -1.81 -3.59 -13.75
C VAL A 286 -3.15 -3.43 -13.03
N THR A 287 -4.20 -3.98 -13.62
CA THR A 287 -5.57 -3.77 -13.16
C THR A 287 -6.36 -5.07 -13.15
N GLY A 288 -7.65 -4.99 -12.83
CA GLY A 288 -8.54 -6.14 -12.64
C GLY A 288 -9.14 -6.20 -11.23
N VAL A 289 -10.09 -7.10 -11.01
CA VAL A 289 -10.91 -7.14 -9.78
C VAL A 289 -10.12 -7.47 -8.51
N SER A 290 -10.66 -7.15 -7.34
CA SER A 290 -10.02 -7.48 -6.06
C SER A 290 -9.83 -9.00 -5.93
N GLY A 291 -8.66 -9.43 -5.47
CA GLY A 291 -8.31 -10.85 -5.40
C GLY A 291 -7.93 -11.52 -6.74
N SER A 292 -7.84 -10.79 -7.87
CA SER A 292 -7.47 -11.40 -9.17
C SER A 292 -6.02 -11.86 -9.27
N GLY A 293 -5.15 -11.47 -8.32
CA GLY A 293 -3.73 -11.85 -8.28
C GLY A 293 -2.74 -10.74 -8.60
N LYS A 294 -3.18 -9.48 -8.74
CA LYS A 294 -2.32 -8.31 -9.06
C LYS A 294 -1.11 -8.18 -8.11
N SER A 295 -1.37 -8.04 -6.82
CA SER A 295 -0.29 -7.88 -5.83
C SER A 295 0.62 -9.12 -5.76
N THR A 296 0.08 -10.32 -5.95
CA THR A 296 0.89 -11.55 -6.00
C THR A 296 1.83 -11.57 -7.21
N LEU A 297 1.33 -11.21 -8.39
CA LEU A 297 2.15 -11.15 -9.60
C LEU A 297 3.26 -10.09 -9.50
N ILE A 298 2.96 -8.95 -8.88
CA ILE A 298 3.86 -7.79 -8.88
C ILE A 298 4.81 -7.79 -7.67
N HIS A 299 4.32 -8.08 -6.46
CA HIS A 299 5.13 -8.07 -5.24
C HIS A 299 5.87 -9.39 -5.07
N ASP A 300 5.15 -10.51 -5.03
CA ASP A 300 5.73 -11.82 -4.66
C ASP A 300 6.51 -12.46 -5.80
N VAL A 301 6.06 -12.26 -7.05
CA VAL A 301 6.73 -12.82 -8.24
C VAL A 301 7.74 -11.83 -8.82
N LEU A 302 7.30 -10.70 -9.36
CA LEU A 302 8.18 -9.77 -10.08
C LEU A 302 9.21 -9.09 -9.16
N TYR A 303 8.76 -8.34 -8.15
CA TYR A 303 9.64 -7.54 -7.30
C TYR A 303 10.57 -8.42 -6.46
N ALA A 304 10.01 -9.39 -5.74
CA ALA A 304 10.76 -10.38 -4.96
C ALA A 304 11.71 -11.22 -5.83
N GLY A 305 11.27 -11.64 -7.03
CA GLY A 305 12.09 -12.38 -7.98
C GLY A 305 13.30 -11.59 -8.46
N LEU A 306 13.11 -10.35 -8.92
CA LEU A 306 14.18 -9.48 -9.40
C LEU A 306 15.15 -9.07 -8.27
N LYS A 307 14.64 -8.73 -7.07
CA LYS A 307 15.51 -8.45 -5.92
C LYS A 307 16.29 -9.70 -5.48
N LYS A 308 15.71 -10.90 -5.62
CA LYS A 308 16.42 -12.16 -5.33
C LYS A 308 17.51 -12.49 -6.34
N GLN A 309 17.28 -12.27 -7.64
CA GLN A 309 18.31 -12.40 -8.68
C GLN A 309 19.52 -11.49 -8.39
N ARG A 310 19.30 -10.34 -7.74
CA ARG A 310 20.34 -9.39 -7.30
C ARG A 310 20.98 -9.71 -5.94
N GLY A 311 20.49 -10.73 -5.23
CA GLY A 311 20.97 -11.07 -3.88
C GLY A 311 20.49 -10.11 -2.77
N GLU A 312 19.50 -9.27 -3.05
CA GLU A 312 18.97 -8.24 -2.14
C GLU A 312 17.69 -8.68 -1.41
N TRP A 313 17.22 -9.91 -1.63
CA TRP A 313 15.97 -10.43 -1.07
C TRP A 313 16.17 -11.71 -0.26
N ASN A 314 15.76 -11.68 1.01
CA ASN A 314 15.85 -12.82 1.93
C ASN A 314 14.48 -13.34 2.38
N ALA A 315 13.39 -12.78 1.85
CA ALA A 315 12.02 -13.20 2.19
C ALA A 315 11.48 -14.22 1.17
N HIS A 316 10.21 -14.58 1.33
CA HIS A 316 9.50 -15.43 0.39
C HIS A 316 9.55 -14.84 -1.03
N VAL A 317 9.65 -15.73 -2.02
CA VAL A 317 9.55 -15.39 -3.43
C VAL A 317 8.51 -16.34 -4.00
N GLY A 318 7.53 -15.78 -4.70
CA GLY A 318 6.45 -16.55 -5.28
C GLY A 318 6.94 -17.53 -6.34
N PHE A 319 6.18 -18.59 -6.57
CA PHE A 319 6.52 -19.58 -7.59
C PHE A 319 6.37 -18.99 -9.01
N PHE A 320 7.45 -19.07 -9.78
CA PHE A 320 7.48 -18.78 -11.22
C PHE A 320 8.53 -19.66 -11.91
N LYS A 321 8.45 -19.80 -13.25
CA LYS A 321 9.43 -20.56 -14.02
C LYS A 321 10.69 -19.73 -14.30
N GLU A 322 10.52 -18.54 -14.87
CA GLU A 322 11.64 -17.66 -15.23
C GLU A 322 11.20 -16.19 -15.27
N ILE A 323 12.13 -15.28 -14.95
CA ILE A 323 12.00 -13.84 -15.22
C ILE A 323 13.20 -13.40 -16.05
N THR A 324 12.95 -12.88 -17.26
CA THR A 324 13.97 -12.36 -18.18
C THR A 324 13.86 -10.85 -18.33
N GLY A 325 14.93 -10.20 -18.80
CA GLY A 325 14.98 -8.75 -18.99
C GLY A 325 15.31 -7.94 -17.72
N GLY A 326 15.58 -8.60 -16.58
CA GLY A 326 16.01 -7.94 -15.34
C GLY A 326 17.35 -7.20 -15.45
N ASP A 327 18.21 -7.60 -16.39
CA ASP A 327 19.49 -6.95 -16.68
C ASP A 327 19.33 -5.62 -17.44
N LEU A 328 18.14 -5.32 -17.96
CA LEU A 328 17.86 -4.07 -18.67
C LEU A 328 17.64 -2.88 -17.73
N ILE A 329 17.48 -3.14 -16.43
CA ILE A 329 17.23 -2.13 -15.40
C ILE A 329 18.37 -2.11 -14.37
N ASP A 330 18.72 -0.92 -13.89
CA ASP A 330 19.78 -0.71 -12.90
C ASP A 330 19.27 -0.91 -11.48
N ASP A 331 18.02 -0.52 -11.19
CA ASP A 331 17.37 -0.70 -9.88
C ASP A 331 15.87 -0.97 -10.03
N ILE A 332 15.29 -1.57 -8.98
CA ILE A 332 13.86 -1.76 -8.82
C ILE A 332 13.41 -1.23 -7.48
N VAL A 333 12.43 -0.34 -7.50
CA VAL A 333 11.95 0.40 -6.33
C VAL A 333 10.46 0.13 -6.16
N LEU A 334 10.07 -0.46 -5.03
CA LEU A 334 8.68 -0.59 -4.62
C LEU A 334 8.26 0.62 -3.77
N VAL A 335 7.22 1.31 -4.22
CA VAL A 335 6.62 2.48 -3.57
C VAL A 335 5.21 2.13 -3.11
N ASP A 336 5.14 1.47 -1.96
CA ASP A 336 3.91 1.05 -1.30
C ASP A 336 3.36 2.11 -0.31
N GLN A 337 2.19 1.84 0.25
CA GLN A 337 1.54 2.67 1.27
C GLN A 337 2.15 2.52 2.67
N SER A 338 3.24 1.76 2.82
CA SER A 338 3.88 1.61 4.12
C SER A 338 4.39 2.97 4.65
N PRO A 339 4.28 3.24 5.97
CA PRO A 339 4.74 4.50 6.54
C PRO A 339 6.22 4.75 6.21
N ILE A 340 6.59 5.99 5.85
CA ILE A 340 8.01 6.35 5.57
C ILE A 340 8.92 6.16 6.80
N GLY A 341 8.33 6.10 8.00
CA GLY A 341 9.02 5.76 9.22
C GLY A 341 8.02 5.45 10.33
N ARG A 342 8.36 4.49 11.18
CA ARG A 342 7.54 4.07 12.33
C ARG A 342 7.85 4.87 13.61
N THR A 343 8.59 5.97 13.49
CA THR A 343 9.03 6.76 14.64
C THR A 343 8.80 8.25 14.39
N PRO A 344 8.54 9.04 15.45
CA PRO A 344 8.39 10.49 15.34
C PRO A 344 9.62 11.25 14.84
N ARG A 345 10.76 10.55 14.73
CA ARG A 345 12.05 11.07 14.23
C ARG A 345 12.15 11.09 12.71
N SER A 346 11.27 10.37 12.01
CA SER A 346 11.19 10.44 10.56
C SER A 346 10.24 11.56 10.17
N ASN A 347 10.59 12.36 9.17
CA ASN A 347 9.77 13.45 8.65
C ASN A 347 10.10 13.71 7.18
N PRO A 348 9.29 14.51 6.44
CA PRO A 348 9.51 14.74 5.02
C PRO A 348 10.95 15.17 4.69
N VAL A 349 11.51 16.15 5.40
CA VAL A 349 12.85 16.71 5.09
C VAL A 349 14.02 15.78 5.41
N THR A 350 13.89 14.92 6.42
CA THR A 350 14.89 13.88 6.69
C THR A 350 14.87 12.81 5.61
N TYR A 351 13.68 12.43 5.13
CA TYR A 351 13.52 11.42 4.10
C TYR A 351 14.14 11.83 2.76
N ILE A 352 13.85 13.04 2.27
CA ILE A 352 14.44 13.59 1.03
C ILE A 352 15.88 14.14 1.21
N LYS A 353 16.47 13.96 2.40
CA LYS A 353 17.79 14.49 2.78
C LYS A 353 17.90 16.01 2.56
N ALA A 354 16.81 16.75 2.73
CA ALA A 354 16.80 18.22 2.71
C ALA A 354 17.24 18.80 4.06
N TYR A 355 17.03 18.04 5.14
CA TYR A 355 17.39 18.46 6.49
C TYR A 355 18.89 18.73 6.67
N ASP A 356 19.75 18.03 5.92
CA ASP A 356 21.20 18.24 5.96
C ASP A 356 21.56 19.67 5.53
N ALA A 357 20.95 20.17 4.45
CA ALA A 357 21.16 21.53 3.98
C ALA A 357 20.62 22.57 4.98
N ILE A 358 19.50 22.28 5.66
CA ILE A 358 18.96 23.15 6.72
C ILE A 358 19.97 23.25 7.88
N ARG A 359 20.50 22.11 8.33
CA ARG A 359 21.48 22.07 9.43
C ARG A 359 22.79 22.79 9.06
N GLU A 360 23.25 22.66 7.81
CA GLU A 360 24.40 23.39 7.28
C GLU A 360 24.19 24.91 7.34
N VAL A 361 23.00 25.40 6.96
CA VAL A 361 22.65 26.82 7.02
C VAL A 361 22.67 27.35 8.46
N PHE A 362 22.12 26.60 9.42
CA PHE A 362 22.14 27.01 10.83
C PHE A 362 23.55 27.01 11.42
N ALA A 363 24.37 26.00 11.11
CA ALA A 363 25.76 25.93 11.54
C ALA A 363 26.63 27.05 10.95
N ALA A 364 26.25 27.59 9.78
CA ALA A 364 26.95 28.70 9.15
C ALA A 364 26.68 30.07 9.79
N THR A 365 25.68 30.20 10.67
CA THR A 365 25.34 31.46 11.34
C THR A 365 26.43 31.94 12.30
N ASN A 366 26.56 33.26 12.48
CA ASN A 366 27.57 33.85 13.36
C ASN A 366 27.41 33.37 14.82
N THR A 367 26.17 33.28 15.31
CA THR A 367 25.85 32.81 16.66
C THR A 367 26.20 31.34 16.87
N ALA A 368 26.00 30.48 15.85
CA ALA A 368 26.42 29.08 15.93
C ALA A 368 27.95 28.97 15.97
N LYS A 369 28.65 29.71 15.10
CA LYS A 369 30.12 29.72 15.04
C LYS A 369 30.75 30.20 16.34
N SER A 370 30.23 31.27 16.96
CA SER A 370 30.75 31.78 18.23
C SER A 370 30.55 30.79 19.39
N LYS A 371 29.49 29.99 19.35
CA LYS A 371 29.22 28.93 20.34
C LYS A 371 29.91 27.59 20.03
N GLY A 372 30.64 27.50 18.91
CA GLY A 372 31.30 26.25 18.48
C GLY A 372 30.33 25.17 17.97
N TYR A 373 29.10 25.53 17.63
CA TYR A 373 28.11 24.58 17.12
C TYR A 373 28.33 24.24 15.65
N ASN A 374 28.19 22.96 15.33
CA ASN A 374 28.25 22.42 13.98
C ASN A 374 26.87 21.86 13.56
N ALA A 375 26.78 21.32 12.34
CA ALA A 375 25.52 20.79 11.81
C ALA A 375 24.93 19.63 12.64
N SER A 376 25.71 18.89 13.44
CA SER A 376 25.15 17.81 14.28
C SER A 376 24.36 18.34 15.47
N HIS A 377 24.70 19.52 16.00
CA HIS A 377 23.95 20.16 17.09
C HIS A 377 22.52 20.52 16.69
N PHE A 378 22.29 20.83 15.42
CA PHE A 378 20.96 21.10 14.87
C PHE A 378 20.23 19.84 14.42
N SER A 379 20.68 18.64 14.80
CA SER A 379 20.00 17.38 14.50
C SER A 379 19.24 16.86 15.72
N PHE A 380 17.93 16.67 15.59
CA PHE A 380 17.15 16.02 16.65
C PHE A 380 17.44 14.49 16.76
N ASN A 381 18.17 13.91 15.79
CA ASN A 381 18.52 12.50 15.78
C ASN A 381 19.83 12.16 16.50
N VAL A 382 20.66 13.16 16.81
CA VAL A 382 22.02 12.96 17.36
C VAL A 382 22.11 13.61 18.75
N PRO A 383 22.77 12.96 19.72
CA PRO A 383 23.11 13.59 20.99
C PRO A 383 23.92 14.88 20.80
N GLY A 384 23.68 15.87 21.65
CA GLY A 384 24.32 17.19 21.57
C GLY A 384 23.28 18.29 21.80
N GLY A 385 22.59 18.68 20.73
CA GLY A 385 21.61 19.77 20.76
C GLY A 385 20.14 19.37 20.92
N ARG A 386 19.79 18.09 20.78
CA ARG A 386 18.43 17.58 21.00
C ARG A 386 18.06 17.56 22.49
N CYS A 387 16.77 17.59 22.80
CA CYS A 387 16.27 17.35 24.16
C CYS A 387 16.61 15.92 24.61
N ASP A 388 17.12 15.77 25.84
CA ASP A 388 17.57 14.47 26.36
C ASP A 388 16.42 13.59 26.83
N ILE A 389 15.31 14.17 27.28
CA ILE A 389 14.13 13.44 27.80
C ILE A 389 13.36 12.73 26.67
N CYS A 390 12.87 13.48 25.69
CA CYS A 390 12.22 12.88 24.52
C CYS A 390 13.22 12.36 23.48
N GLN A 391 14.52 12.52 23.72
CA GLN A 391 15.59 12.18 22.78
C GLN A 391 15.34 12.73 21.36
N GLY A 392 14.80 13.94 21.26
CA GLY A 392 14.49 14.63 20.00
C GLY A 392 13.18 14.22 19.32
N SER A 393 12.37 13.32 19.89
CA SER A 393 11.06 12.98 19.32
C SER A 393 10.04 14.12 19.47
N GLY A 394 10.13 14.89 20.55
CA GLY A 394 9.17 15.94 20.92
C GLY A 394 7.93 15.40 21.65
N THR A 395 7.70 14.08 21.59
CA THR A 395 6.71 13.34 22.35
C THR A 395 7.36 12.27 23.21
N VAL A 396 6.63 11.81 24.23
CA VAL A 396 6.95 10.65 25.07
C VAL A 396 5.78 9.68 24.96
N THR A 397 6.06 8.44 24.60
CA THR A 397 5.05 7.39 24.47
C THR A 397 4.80 6.75 25.84
N ILE A 398 3.53 6.72 26.26
CA ILE A 398 3.07 6.02 27.45
C ILE A 398 2.38 4.74 27.00
N GLU A 399 2.91 3.61 27.45
CA GLU A 399 2.36 2.29 27.16
C GLU A 399 1.05 2.09 27.94
N MET A 400 -0.02 1.74 27.23
CA MET A 400 -1.35 1.51 27.81
C MET A 400 -1.69 0.02 27.80
N GLN A 401 -2.40 -0.47 28.83
CA GLN A 401 -2.64 -1.92 28.97
C GLN A 401 -3.73 -2.47 28.04
N PHE A 402 -4.73 -1.66 27.66
CA PHE A 402 -5.91 -2.10 26.90
C PHE A 402 -6.29 -1.19 25.73
N LEU A 403 -5.56 -0.08 25.57
CA LEU A 403 -5.75 0.90 24.51
C LEU A 403 -4.46 1.01 23.72
N ALA A 404 -4.52 1.60 22.52
CA ALA A 404 -3.31 1.98 21.80
C ALA A 404 -2.47 2.94 22.65
N ASP A 405 -1.15 2.79 22.56
CA ASP A 405 -0.19 3.65 23.24
C ASP A 405 -0.46 5.13 22.96
N VAL A 406 -0.32 5.96 23.98
CA VAL A 406 -0.60 7.39 23.88
C VAL A 406 0.71 8.15 23.76
N GLU A 407 0.85 8.97 22.71
CA GLU A 407 1.95 9.91 22.58
C GLU A 407 1.59 11.25 23.25
N LEU A 408 2.27 11.60 24.33
CA LEU A 408 2.12 12.89 25.00
C LEU A 408 3.23 13.86 24.60
N THR A 409 2.94 15.16 24.60
CA THR A 409 3.94 16.20 24.38
C THR A 409 5.00 16.18 25.47
N CYS A 410 6.28 16.22 25.10
CA CYS A 410 7.37 16.31 26.07
C CYS A 410 7.34 17.66 26.78
N GLU A 411 7.23 17.63 28.11
CA GLU A 411 7.13 18.83 28.95
C GLU A 411 8.43 19.65 28.95
N ASP A 412 9.60 19.01 29.00
CA ASP A 412 10.90 19.69 29.07
C ASP A 412 11.21 20.58 27.88
N CYS A 413 10.95 20.07 26.68
CA CYS A 413 11.18 20.84 25.46
C CYS A 413 9.90 21.49 24.93
N ARG A 414 8.75 21.28 25.57
CA ARG A 414 7.42 21.72 25.09
C ARG A 414 7.23 21.40 23.61
N TRP A 415 7.47 20.13 23.25
CA TRP A 415 7.43 19.61 21.87
C TRP A 415 8.51 20.14 20.90
N MET A 416 9.41 21.03 21.33
CA MET A 416 10.37 21.69 20.43
C MET A 416 11.54 20.80 19.96
N ARG A 417 11.74 19.63 20.57
CA ARG A 417 12.79 18.62 20.24
C ARG A 417 14.24 19.02 20.57
N PHE A 418 14.52 20.28 20.88
CA PHE A 418 15.88 20.79 21.12
C PHE A 418 16.07 21.38 22.51
N LYS A 419 17.34 21.50 22.93
CA LYS A 419 17.74 22.27 24.11
C LYS A 419 17.60 23.76 23.84
N GLN A 420 17.37 24.54 24.90
CA GLN A 420 17.18 25.98 24.80
C GLN A 420 18.36 26.69 24.12
N GLU A 421 19.60 26.28 24.40
CA GLU A 421 20.81 26.89 23.85
C GLU A 421 20.91 26.82 22.31
N VAL A 422 20.31 25.78 21.72
CA VAL A 422 20.20 25.57 20.27
C VAL A 422 19.09 26.42 19.68
N LEU A 423 17.97 26.55 20.40
CA LEU A 423 16.83 27.40 20.01
C LEU A 423 17.18 28.89 20.02
N ASP A 424 18.21 29.30 20.77
CA ASP A 424 18.71 30.68 20.75
C ASP A 424 19.39 31.06 19.42
N VAL A 425 19.85 30.07 18.64
CA VAL A 425 20.44 30.31 17.32
C VAL A 425 19.34 30.55 16.30
N LYS A 426 19.37 31.73 15.67
CA LYS A 426 18.37 32.15 14.68
C LYS A 426 18.98 32.35 13.30
N PHE A 427 18.28 31.90 12.27
CA PHE A 427 18.53 32.21 10.88
C PHE A 427 17.35 33.01 10.33
N LYS A 428 17.60 34.18 9.75
CA LYS A 428 16.55 35.13 9.27
C LYS A 428 15.42 35.35 10.31
N GLY A 429 15.78 35.44 11.59
CA GLY A 429 14.86 35.69 12.69
C GLY A 429 14.12 34.47 13.26
N LYS A 430 14.25 33.27 12.65
CA LYS A 430 13.63 32.03 13.12
C LYS A 430 14.67 31.02 13.65
N ASN A 431 14.34 30.30 14.72
CA ASN A 431 15.15 29.19 15.22
C ASN A 431 14.87 27.89 14.43
N ILE A 432 15.64 26.82 14.72
CA ILE A 432 15.54 25.55 13.99
C ILE A 432 14.17 24.89 14.13
N HIS A 433 13.52 24.99 15.29
CA HIS A 433 12.20 24.45 15.52
C HIS A 433 11.14 25.21 14.72
N GLU A 434 11.17 26.55 14.77
CA GLU A 434 10.27 27.43 14.02
C GLU A 434 10.41 27.23 12.50
N VAL A 435 11.62 26.97 12.01
CA VAL A 435 11.84 26.59 10.60
C VAL A 435 11.19 25.24 10.29
N LEU A 436 11.30 24.26 11.17
CA LEU A 436 10.67 22.96 10.99
C LEU A 436 9.12 23.02 11.03
N GLN A 437 8.54 24.10 11.55
CA GLN A 437 7.10 24.34 11.51
C GLN A 437 6.59 24.98 10.23
N LEU A 438 7.48 25.50 9.38
CA LEU A 438 7.07 26.06 8.09
C LEU A 438 6.49 24.98 7.19
N THR A 439 5.47 25.35 6.41
CA THR A 439 5.04 24.52 5.29
C THR A 439 6.12 24.46 4.21
N ILE A 440 6.08 23.45 3.36
CA ILE A 440 7.02 23.33 2.24
C ILE A 440 6.97 24.56 1.33
N ARG A 441 5.78 25.11 1.05
CA ARG A 441 5.61 26.36 0.28
C ARG A 441 6.30 27.55 0.95
N GLU A 442 6.07 27.75 2.24
CA GLU A 442 6.72 28.84 2.99
C GLU A 442 8.24 28.66 3.03
N ALA A 443 8.71 27.42 3.22
CA ALA A 443 10.13 27.11 3.26
C ALA A 443 10.83 27.40 1.93
N ILE A 444 10.18 27.14 0.78
CA ILE A 444 10.71 27.49 -0.55
C ILE A 444 10.98 29.00 -0.64
N LEU A 445 10.05 29.83 -0.16
CA LEU A 445 10.20 31.29 -0.13
C LEU A 445 11.27 31.73 0.88
N PHE A 446 11.29 31.14 2.07
CA PHE A 446 12.21 31.47 3.15
C PHE A 446 13.68 31.16 2.79
N PHE A 447 13.91 30.03 2.11
CA PHE A 447 15.21 29.56 1.66
C PHE A 447 15.50 29.87 0.18
N LYS A 448 14.88 30.90 -0.41
CA LYS A 448 15.08 31.28 -1.82
C LYS A 448 16.55 31.42 -2.25
N ASP A 449 17.43 31.80 -1.33
CA ASP A 449 18.86 32.02 -1.60
C ASP A 449 19.70 30.71 -1.51
N THR A 450 19.08 29.58 -1.18
CA THR A 450 19.76 28.28 -0.99
C THR A 450 19.29 27.26 -2.02
N ALA A 451 19.80 27.38 -3.25
CA ALA A 451 19.36 26.58 -4.41
C ALA A 451 19.33 25.06 -4.17
N LYS A 452 20.31 24.51 -3.43
CA LYS A 452 20.38 23.08 -3.07
C LYS A 452 19.18 22.61 -2.23
N LEU A 453 18.66 23.48 -1.36
CA LEU A 453 17.49 23.19 -0.53
C LEU A 453 16.19 23.44 -1.31
N THR A 454 16.08 24.60 -1.98
CA THR A 454 14.88 24.98 -2.72
C THR A 454 14.55 23.98 -3.83
N SER A 455 15.55 23.46 -4.54
CA SER A 455 15.34 22.45 -5.60
C SER A 455 14.68 21.18 -5.05
N LYS A 456 15.11 20.67 -3.89
CA LYS A 456 14.51 19.50 -3.26
C LYS A 456 13.10 19.77 -2.74
N LEU A 457 12.85 20.93 -2.14
CA LEU A 457 11.52 21.30 -1.64
C LEU A 457 10.51 21.51 -2.77
N LYS A 458 10.93 22.06 -3.91
CA LYS A 458 10.09 22.20 -5.11
C LYS A 458 9.60 20.85 -5.64
N VAL A 459 10.37 19.78 -5.47
CA VAL A 459 9.92 18.43 -5.84
C VAL A 459 8.76 17.98 -4.97
N LEU A 460 8.83 18.21 -3.65
CA LEU A 460 7.72 17.91 -2.74
C LEU A 460 6.46 18.75 -3.08
N GLU A 461 6.65 20.02 -3.43
CA GLU A 461 5.53 20.86 -3.86
C GLU A 461 4.90 20.36 -5.18
N ALA A 462 5.71 19.94 -6.15
CA ALA A 462 5.25 19.44 -7.44
C ALA A 462 4.42 18.17 -7.33
N VAL A 463 4.69 17.31 -6.35
CA VAL A 463 3.86 16.13 -6.04
C VAL A 463 2.63 16.46 -5.17
N GLY A 464 2.34 17.74 -4.93
CA GLY A 464 1.14 18.19 -4.20
C GLY A 464 1.32 18.31 -2.69
N LEU A 465 2.51 18.05 -2.14
CA LEU A 465 2.76 18.05 -0.69
C LEU A 465 3.15 19.44 -0.14
N GLY A 466 2.88 20.52 -0.87
CA GLY A 466 3.30 21.87 -0.48
C GLY A 466 2.76 22.35 0.88
N TYR A 467 1.66 21.76 1.36
CA TYR A 467 1.01 22.08 2.62
C TYR A 467 1.63 21.39 3.85
N LEU A 468 2.42 20.33 3.66
CA LEU A 468 3.03 19.62 4.79
C LEU A 468 4.10 20.49 5.46
N ARG A 469 4.21 20.36 6.78
CA ARG A 469 5.28 21.01 7.54
C ARG A 469 6.57 20.23 7.40
N LEU A 470 7.70 20.93 7.33
CA LEU A 470 9.01 20.30 7.15
C LEU A 470 9.29 19.22 8.22
N GLY A 471 8.97 19.54 9.49
CA GLY A 471 9.22 18.68 10.65
C GLY A 471 8.06 17.76 11.05
N GLN A 472 6.98 17.70 10.27
CA GLN A 472 5.81 16.87 10.55
C GLN A 472 6.20 15.40 10.72
N SER A 473 5.67 14.76 11.76
CA SER A 473 6.00 13.37 12.06
C SER A 473 5.56 12.45 10.92
N ALA A 474 6.43 11.51 10.53
CA ALA A 474 6.09 10.45 9.59
C ALA A 474 4.91 9.58 10.06
N THR A 475 4.72 9.45 11.37
CA THR A 475 3.60 8.67 11.96
C THR A 475 2.25 9.36 11.78
N THR A 476 2.25 10.66 11.50
CA THR A 476 1.05 11.47 11.27
C THR A 476 0.73 11.68 9.79
N LEU A 477 1.54 11.10 8.89
CA LEU A 477 1.29 11.19 7.45
C LEU A 477 0.29 10.10 7.04
N SER A 478 -0.61 10.45 6.12
CA SER A 478 -1.46 9.44 5.47
C SER A 478 -0.63 8.51 4.59
N GLY A 479 -1.19 7.35 4.21
CA GLY A 479 -0.55 6.41 3.28
C GLY A 479 -0.15 7.08 1.95
N GLY A 480 -1.08 7.84 1.36
CA GLY A 480 -0.84 8.59 0.12
C GLY A 480 0.17 9.74 0.28
N GLU A 481 0.24 10.40 1.45
CA GLU A 481 1.29 11.38 1.74
C GLU A 481 2.67 10.70 1.85
N ALA A 482 2.76 9.60 2.59
CA ALA A 482 3.97 8.82 2.74
C ALA A 482 4.51 8.36 1.38
N GLN A 483 3.63 7.86 0.51
CA GLN A 483 3.97 7.43 -0.84
C GLN A 483 4.48 8.58 -1.71
N ARG A 484 3.82 9.75 -1.67
CA ARG A 484 4.26 10.95 -2.40
C ARG A 484 5.61 11.49 -1.89
N VAL A 485 5.92 11.35 -0.60
CA VAL A 485 7.26 11.66 -0.06
C VAL A 485 8.32 10.69 -0.62
N LYS A 486 8.01 9.39 -0.71
CA LYS A 486 8.90 8.39 -1.34
C LYS A 486 9.16 8.76 -2.81
N LEU A 487 8.10 9.04 -3.56
CA LEU A 487 8.17 9.50 -4.95
C LEU A 487 9.07 10.74 -5.10
N ALA A 488 8.86 11.76 -4.27
CA ALA A 488 9.66 12.99 -4.31
C ALA A 488 11.15 12.74 -4.01
N SER A 489 11.48 11.78 -3.14
CA SER A 489 12.87 11.40 -2.85
C SER A 489 13.61 10.86 -4.08
N HIS A 490 12.91 10.14 -4.95
CA HIS A 490 13.45 9.63 -6.20
C HIS A 490 13.53 10.69 -7.29
N LEU A 491 12.49 11.52 -7.45
CA LEU A 491 12.52 12.66 -8.37
C LEU A 491 13.63 13.69 -8.03
N ALA A 492 13.95 13.85 -6.75
CA ALA A 492 15.03 14.74 -6.31
C ALA A 492 16.43 14.19 -6.64
N GLN A 493 16.56 12.89 -6.93
CA GLN A 493 17.80 12.26 -7.33
C GLN A 493 17.91 12.36 -8.85
N LYS A 494 18.89 13.12 -9.35
CA LYS A 494 19.26 13.07 -10.77
C LYS A 494 20.03 11.79 -11.02
N THR A 495 19.32 10.71 -11.32
CA THR A 495 19.94 9.46 -11.74
C THR A 495 19.68 9.24 -13.22
N SER A 496 20.75 9.01 -13.98
CA SER A 496 20.68 8.46 -15.34
C SER A 496 20.42 6.95 -15.35
N SER A 497 19.97 6.41 -14.22
CA SER A 497 19.76 4.97 -14.02
C SER A 497 18.42 4.55 -14.58
N GLN A 498 18.42 3.44 -15.30
CA GLN A 498 17.24 2.79 -15.82
C GLN A 498 16.50 2.08 -14.67
N THR A 499 15.71 2.82 -13.90
CA THR A 499 15.05 2.28 -12.70
C THR A 499 13.60 1.90 -13.00
N LEU A 500 13.19 0.70 -12.59
CA LEU A 500 11.78 0.29 -12.58
C LEU A 500 11.14 0.68 -11.25
N PHE A 501 10.15 1.57 -11.32
CA PHE A 501 9.34 1.96 -10.18
C PHE A 501 8.03 1.19 -10.18
N ILE A 502 7.74 0.50 -9.07
CA ILE A 502 6.48 -0.17 -8.83
C ILE A 502 5.67 0.66 -7.84
N PHE A 503 4.46 1.08 -8.21
CA PHE A 503 3.53 1.77 -7.32
C PHE A 503 2.34 0.87 -7.03
N ASP A 504 2.01 0.72 -5.75
CA ASP A 504 0.84 -0.01 -5.30
C ASP A 504 -0.25 0.99 -4.88
N GLU A 505 -1.35 1.01 -5.65
CA GLU A 505 -2.53 1.88 -5.47
C GLU A 505 -2.17 3.33 -5.10
N PRO A 506 -1.44 4.06 -5.97
CA PRO A 506 -0.95 5.40 -5.65
C PRO A 506 -2.02 6.49 -5.59
N THR A 507 -3.26 6.20 -5.98
CA THR A 507 -4.38 7.15 -5.90
C THR A 507 -5.21 7.04 -4.62
N THR A 508 -4.90 6.11 -3.72
CA THR A 508 -5.58 6.00 -2.43
C THR A 508 -5.52 7.33 -1.66
N GLY A 509 -6.67 7.83 -1.25
CA GLY A 509 -6.81 9.12 -0.56
C GLY A 509 -6.42 10.36 -1.35
N LEU A 510 -6.47 10.29 -2.68
CA LEU A 510 -6.21 11.44 -3.54
C LEU A 510 -7.49 11.95 -4.19
N HIS A 511 -7.77 13.23 -3.98
CA HIS A 511 -8.74 13.98 -4.77
C HIS A 511 -8.30 14.06 -6.24
N PHE A 512 -9.25 14.22 -7.17
CA PHE A 512 -9.01 14.27 -8.63
C PHE A 512 -7.85 15.18 -9.05
N ASP A 513 -7.76 16.37 -8.44
CA ASP A 513 -6.69 17.33 -8.72
C ASP A 513 -5.28 16.84 -8.30
N ASP A 514 -5.21 16.05 -7.23
CA ASP A 514 -3.96 15.48 -6.77
C ASP A 514 -3.54 14.27 -7.60
N ILE A 515 -4.50 13.51 -8.15
CA ILE A 515 -4.23 12.48 -9.17
C ILE A 515 -3.58 13.12 -10.40
N ASN A 516 -4.06 14.28 -10.84
CA ASN A 516 -3.46 14.99 -11.98
C ASN A 516 -2.00 15.43 -11.70
N LYS A 517 -1.71 15.91 -10.48
CA LYS A 517 -0.33 16.24 -10.06
C LYS A 517 0.55 14.99 -9.99
N LEU A 518 0.02 13.89 -9.47
CA LEU A 518 0.70 12.60 -9.43
C LEU A 518 1.08 12.11 -10.83
N LEU A 519 0.13 12.14 -11.78
CA LEU A 519 0.38 11.77 -13.17
C LEU A 519 1.45 12.66 -13.83
N THR A 520 1.48 13.95 -13.48
CA THR A 520 2.54 14.87 -13.93
C THR A 520 3.90 14.45 -13.39
N ALA A 521 3.96 14.05 -12.11
CA ALA A 521 5.19 13.53 -11.50
C ALA A 521 5.64 12.19 -12.10
N PHE A 522 4.71 11.30 -12.44
CA PHE A 522 4.99 10.05 -13.16
C PHE A 522 5.62 10.30 -14.53
N ARG A 523 5.05 11.23 -15.31
CA ARG A 523 5.64 11.61 -16.60
C ARG A 523 7.07 12.12 -16.44
N ALA A 524 7.30 12.97 -15.43
CA ALA A 524 8.65 13.47 -15.13
C ALA A 524 9.64 12.36 -14.73
N LEU A 525 9.20 11.31 -14.03
CA LEU A 525 10.04 10.15 -13.75
C LEU A 525 10.39 9.38 -15.03
N ILE A 526 9.41 9.16 -15.90
CA ILE A 526 9.63 8.45 -17.16
C ILE A 526 10.58 9.25 -18.07
N ASP A 527 10.40 10.57 -18.16
CA ASP A 527 11.26 11.46 -18.95
C ASP A 527 12.72 11.49 -18.43
N ASN A 528 12.93 11.17 -17.15
CA ASN A 528 14.27 11.02 -16.56
C ASN A 528 14.85 9.60 -16.76
N GLY A 529 14.21 8.73 -17.55
CA GLY A 529 14.68 7.37 -17.84
C GLY A 529 14.12 6.29 -16.91
N GLY A 530 13.08 6.59 -16.13
CA GLY A 530 12.36 5.60 -15.33
C GLY A 530 11.35 4.78 -16.15
N SER A 531 11.10 3.55 -15.72
CA SER A 531 9.95 2.74 -16.16
C SER A 531 8.96 2.64 -15.00
N LEU A 532 7.66 2.80 -15.26
CA LEU A 532 6.64 2.80 -14.22
C LEU A 532 5.69 1.62 -14.39
N LEU A 533 5.49 0.88 -13.31
CA LEU A 533 4.50 -0.19 -13.21
C LEU A 533 3.58 0.11 -12.03
N VAL A 534 2.30 0.33 -12.32
CA VAL A 534 1.35 0.85 -11.34
C VAL A 534 0.20 -0.15 -11.17
N ILE A 535 -0.03 -0.61 -9.95
CA ILE A 535 -1.24 -1.38 -9.61
C ILE A 535 -2.35 -0.37 -9.34
N GLU A 536 -3.42 -0.39 -10.12
CA GLU A 536 -4.50 0.58 -9.97
C GLU A 536 -5.89 0.04 -10.32
N HIS A 537 -6.87 0.70 -9.72
CA HIS A 537 -8.29 0.56 -9.95
C HIS A 537 -8.92 1.88 -10.43
N ASN A 538 -8.22 3.01 -10.26
CA ASN A 538 -8.71 4.31 -10.66
C ASN A 538 -8.65 4.50 -12.19
N MET A 539 -9.82 4.74 -12.80
CA MET A 539 -9.95 4.87 -14.26
C MET A 539 -9.19 6.07 -14.84
N ASP A 540 -8.97 7.15 -14.10
CA ASP A 540 -8.19 8.29 -14.58
C ASP A 540 -6.71 7.96 -14.76
N VAL A 541 -6.17 7.08 -13.91
CA VAL A 541 -4.79 6.59 -14.08
C VAL A 541 -4.74 5.56 -15.21
N ILE A 542 -5.67 4.61 -15.23
CA ILE A 542 -5.64 3.53 -16.23
C ILE A 542 -5.85 4.09 -17.65
N LYS A 543 -6.77 5.04 -17.85
CA LYS A 543 -6.97 5.67 -19.16
C LYS A 543 -5.75 6.48 -19.65
N THR A 544 -4.90 6.93 -18.73
CA THR A 544 -3.67 7.68 -19.06
C THR A 544 -2.44 6.79 -19.22
N ALA A 545 -2.53 5.50 -18.91
CA ALA A 545 -1.45 4.53 -19.06
C ALA A 545 -1.08 4.28 -20.52
N ASP A 546 0.18 4.01 -20.81
CA ASP A 546 0.61 3.66 -22.17
C ASP A 546 0.33 2.18 -22.48
N HIS A 547 0.33 1.32 -21.45
CA HIS A 547 0.01 -0.10 -21.54
C HIS A 547 -0.76 -0.56 -20.29
N VAL A 548 -1.66 -1.51 -20.47
CA VAL A 548 -2.52 -2.07 -19.42
C VAL A 548 -2.40 -3.59 -19.45
N ILE A 549 -2.31 -4.20 -18.27
CA ILE A 549 -2.33 -5.63 -18.03
C ILE A 549 -3.53 -5.90 -17.11
N ASP A 550 -4.58 -6.54 -17.63
CA ASP A 550 -5.81 -6.82 -16.90
C ASP A 550 -5.84 -8.26 -16.40
N LEU A 551 -5.98 -8.43 -15.08
CA LEU A 551 -6.06 -9.74 -14.42
C LEU A 551 -7.50 -10.08 -14.00
N GLY A 552 -7.90 -11.33 -14.18
CA GLY A 552 -9.24 -11.78 -13.81
C GLY A 552 -9.48 -13.24 -14.18
N PRO A 553 -10.71 -13.60 -14.61
CA PRO A 553 -11.89 -12.73 -14.74
C PRO A 553 -12.50 -12.33 -13.39
N GLU A 554 -12.35 -13.17 -12.37
CA GLU A 554 -12.86 -12.93 -11.01
C GLU A 554 -11.74 -12.87 -9.97
N GLY A 555 -12.10 -12.75 -8.68
CA GLY A 555 -11.17 -12.87 -7.56
C GLY A 555 -10.95 -14.32 -7.08
N GLY A 556 -9.85 -14.57 -6.38
CA GLY A 556 -9.55 -15.86 -5.76
C GLY A 556 -9.41 -16.99 -6.79
N ILE A 557 -10.09 -18.13 -6.57
CA ILE A 557 -9.99 -19.32 -7.43
C ILE A 557 -10.47 -19.02 -8.87
N GLY A 558 -11.43 -18.10 -9.02
CA GLY A 558 -11.94 -17.66 -10.31
C GLY A 558 -11.03 -16.68 -11.06
N GLY A 559 -9.94 -16.23 -10.43
CA GLY A 559 -8.98 -15.28 -10.99
C GLY A 559 -7.68 -15.91 -11.44
N GLY A 560 -6.63 -15.08 -11.47
CA GLY A 560 -5.25 -15.53 -11.71
C GLY A 560 -4.93 -15.80 -13.18
N GLU A 561 -5.67 -15.22 -14.10
CA GLU A 561 -5.43 -15.27 -15.54
C GLU A 561 -5.25 -13.84 -16.10
N ILE A 562 -4.54 -13.73 -17.23
CA ILE A 562 -4.46 -12.48 -17.99
C ILE A 562 -5.66 -12.43 -18.95
N ILE A 563 -6.52 -11.43 -18.79
CA ILE A 563 -7.72 -11.26 -19.63
C ILE A 563 -7.42 -10.43 -20.85
N ALA A 564 -6.65 -9.36 -20.68
CA ALA A 564 -6.27 -8.47 -21.75
C ALA A 564 -4.91 -7.85 -21.48
N THR A 565 -4.13 -7.62 -22.53
CA THR A 565 -2.93 -6.78 -22.50
C THR A 565 -2.91 -5.89 -23.74
N GLY A 566 -2.47 -4.65 -23.60
CA GLY A 566 -2.47 -3.70 -24.70
C GLY A 566 -2.56 -2.26 -24.23
N THR A 567 -2.82 -1.35 -25.15
CA THR A 567 -3.23 0.01 -24.85
C THR A 567 -4.61 0.04 -24.17
N PRO A 568 -4.96 1.11 -23.41
CA PRO A 568 -6.31 1.26 -22.88
C PRO A 568 -7.42 1.12 -23.93
N GLU A 569 -7.19 1.57 -25.17
CA GLU A 569 -8.13 1.40 -26.29
C GLU A 569 -8.31 -0.07 -26.67
N GLU A 570 -7.22 -0.83 -26.79
CA GLU A 570 -7.28 -2.28 -27.09
C GLU A 570 -7.97 -3.06 -25.97
N VAL A 571 -7.67 -2.74 -24.70
CA VAL A 571 -8.34 -3.37 -23.54
C VAL A 571 -9.83 -3.03 -23.50
N ALA A 572 -10.23 -1.82 -23.90
CA ALA A 572 -11.63 -1.41 -23.98
C ALA A 572 -12.46 -2.17 -25.04
N GLU A 573 -11.80 -2.81 -26.01
CA GLU A 573 -12.47 -3.66 -27.01
C GLU A 573 -12.69 -5.10 -26.53
N VAL A 574 -11.98 -5.54 -25.48
CA VAL A 574 -12.10 -6.89 -24.93
C VAL A 574 -13.37 -7.01 -24.07
N LYS A 575 -14.36 -7.77 -24.55
CA LYS A 575 -15.66 -7.92 -23.88
C LYS A 575 -15.59 -8.57 -22.50
N ASP A 576 -14.66 -9.52 -22.34
CA ASP A 576 -14.50 -10.29 -21.10
C ASP A 576 -13.70 -9.51 -20.03
N SER A 577 -13.11 -8.36 -20.39
CA SER A 577 -12.44 -7.47 -19.46
C SER A 577 -13.46 -6.55 -18.78
N PHE A 578 -13.65 -6.71 -17.47
CA PHE A 578 -14.45 -5.76 -16.69
C PHE A 578 -13.84 -4.36 -16.79
N THR A 579 -12.53 -4.24 -16.65
CA THR A 579 -11.79 -2.98 -16.79
C THR A 579 -12.07 -2.34 -18.16
N GLY A 580 -12.03 -3.13 -19.24
CA GLY A 580 -12.32 -2.68 -20.60
C GLY A 580 -13.72 -2.08 -20.76
N GLN A 581 -14.72 -2.66 -20.10
CA GLN A 581 -16.10 -2.14 -20.12
C GLN A 581 -16.20 -0.73 -19.51
N PHE A 582 -15.50 -0.46 -18.41
CA PHE A 582 -15.46 0.87 -17.77
C PHE A 582 -14.59 1.85 -18.57
N LEU A 583 -13.43 1.40 -19.08
CA LEU A 583 -12.55 2.23 -19.93
C LEU A 583 -13.26 2.72 -21.18
N LYS A 584 -14.10 1.88 -21.79
CA LYS A 584 -14.85 2.24 -23.00
C LYS A 584 -15.75 3.45 -22.81
N ALA A 585 -16.30 3.67 -21.62
CA ALA A 585 -17.13 4.84 -21.31
C ALA A 585 -16.29 6.12 -21.10
N MET A 586 -15.04 5.98 -20.70
CA MET A 586 -14.12 7.09 -20.40
C MET A 586 -13.26 7.54 -21.59
N LEU A 587 -13.14 6.70 -22.61
CA LEU A 587 -12.39 6.98 -23.85
C LEU A 587 -13.27 7.54 -24.98
N GLN A 588 -14.59 7.57 -24.79
CA GLN A 588 -15.58 8.21 -25.69
C GLN A 588 -15.75 9.67 -25.33
#